data_AF-A0A7Y1UZ54-F1
#
_entry.id   AF-A0A7Y1UZ54-F1
#
_cell.length_a   1.000
_cell.length_b   1.000
_cell.length_c   1.000
_cell.angle_alpha   90.00
_cell.angle_beta   90.00
_cell.angle_gamma   90.00
#
_symmetry.space_group_name_H-M   'P 1'
#
loop_
_entity.id
_entity.type
_entity.pdbx_description
1 polymer ?
#
loop_
_entity_poly.entity_id
_entity_poly.type
_entity_poly.pdbx_seq_one_letter_code
_entity_poly.pdbx_strand_id
1 'polypeptide(L)'
;MKRFRNIAIAALAVSLFAAACGGDDAADTTAAPTTTEAEEMMEAGTIVEVASEAGSFATLLAAAEAAGLVDTLNGEGPFTVFAPTDEAFAALPEGTLDALLADPDALKDILLYHVVSGEVKAADVVGLESATTVQGEDIAISVDGGTVTLNGSATVVTTDIAASNGVIHVIDAVILPPSS
;
A
#
# COMPACT_ATOMS: atom_id res chain seq x y z
N MET A 1 0.68 -45.01 -25.44
CA MET A 1 1.32 -43.70 -25.73
C MET A 1 2.56 -43.56 -24.85
N LYS A 2 3.78 -43.76 -25.39
CA LYS A 2 4.80 -42.72 -25.67
C LYS A 2 5.29 -42.00 -24.38
N ARG A 3 6.23 -42.59 -23.64
CA ARG A 3 7.72 -42.43 -23.70
C ARG A 3 8.23 -41.04 -23.28
N PHE A 4 8.48 -40.88 -21.98
CA PHE A 4 9.38 -39.86 -21.43
C PHE A 4 10.83 -40.20 -21.82
N ARG A 5 11.54 -39.21 -22.38
CA ARG A 5 12.92 -39.31 -22.87
C ARG A 5 13.74 -38.18 -22.28
N ASN A 6 14.84 -38.56 -21.62
CA ASN A 6 16.17 -37.93 -21.58
C ASN A 6 16.33 -36.64 -20.74
N ILE A 7 17.14 -36.59 -19.65
CA ILE A 7 18.62 -36.70 -19.46
C ILE A 7 19.35 -35.34 -19.61
N ALA A 8 20.00 -34.88 -18.51
CA ALA A 8 21.35 -34.26 -18.37
C ALA A 8 21.40 -33.37 -17.09
N ILE A 9 22.14 -33.67 -16.00
CA ILE A 9 23.61 -33.52 -15.75
C ILE A 9 24.02 -32.02 -15.76
N ALA A 10 24.61 -31.35 -14.76
CA ALA A 10 25.79 -31.58 -13.89
C ALA A 10 25.70 -30.62 -12.65
N ALA A 11 25.99 -31.00 -11.39
CA ALA A 11 27.29 -31.19 -10.72
C ALA A 11 28.25 -29.97 -10.72
N LEU A 12 28.46 -29.32 -9.56
CA LEU A 12 29.79 -29.08 -9.00
C LEU A 12 29.73 -28.75 -7.49
N ALA A 13 30.55 -29.46 -6.73
CA ALA A 13 30.76 -29.36 -5.29
C ALA A 13 31.84 -28.32 -4.93
N VAL A 14 32.10 -28.14 -3.61
CA VAL A 14 33.34 -27.75 -2.90
C VAL A 14 32.98 -26.79 -1.75
N SER A 15 33.39 -26.90 -0.49
CA SER A 15 34.12 -27.90 0.29
C SER A 15 34.00 -27.51 1.76
N LEU A 16 33.77 -28.50 2.62
CA LEU A 16 33.79 -28.37 4.07
C LEU A 16 35.26 -28.29 4.54
N PHE A 17 35.64 -27.25 5.28
CA PHE A 17 36.91 -27.20 6.01
C PHE A 17 36.64 -26.77 7.45
N ALA A 18 36.86 -27.70 8.38
CA ALA A 18 36.95 -27.43 9.81
C ALA A 18 38.44 -27.43 10.20
N ALA A 19 38.92 -26.37 10.83
CA ALA A 19 40.18 -26.34 11.56
C ALA A 19 40.11 -25.31 12.70
N ALA A 20 40.70 -25.70 13.83
CA ALA A 20 40.52 -25.12 15.16
C ALA A 20 41.62 -24.12 15.56
N CYS A 21 41.36 -23.46 16.71
CA CYS A 21 42.26 -22.78 17.66
C CYS A 21 42.68 -21.31 17.43
N GLY A 22 42.19 -20.45 18.33
CA GLY A 22 43.01 -19.57 19.18
C GLY A 22 42.99 -18.07 18.89
N GLY A 23 42.75 -17.25 19.94
CA GLY A 23 43.30 -15.89 20.05
C GLY A 23 42.30 -14.75 20.32
N ASP A 24 42.52 -14.09 21.45
CA ASP A 24 41.92 -12.86 22.01
C ASP A 24 41.85 -11.60 21.10
N ASP A 25 40.92 -10.72 21.51
CA ASP A 25 40.91 -9.24 21.47
C ASP A 25 40.42 -8.45 20.23
N ALA A 26 39.42 -7.61 20.54
CA ALA A 26 39.08 -6.28 20.02
C ALA A 26 38.69 -6.04 18.54
N ALA A 27 37.58 -5.30 18.48
CA ALA A 27 37.26 -4.23 17.53
C ALA A 27 36.62 -4.59 16.18
N ASP A 28 35.40 -4.06 16.06
CA ASP A 28 34.94 -3.27 14.93
C ASP A 28 34.38 -3.98 13.69
N THR A 29 33.36 -3.31 13.13
CA THR A 29 32.79 -3.51 11.80
C THR A 29 31.87 -4.73 11.62
N THR A 30 30.55 -4.46 11.59
CA THR A 30 29.82 -4.28 10.31
C THR A 30 28.35 -3.99 10.60
N ALA A 31 27.97 -2.73 10.44
CA ALA A 31 26.61 -2.38 10.06
C ALA A 31 26.38 -2.80 8.61
N ALA A 32 25.25 -3.46 8.34
CA ALA A 32 24.47 -3.45 7.09
C ALA A 32 23.44 -4.62 7.16
N PRO A 33 22.30 -4.50 6.49
CA PRO A 33 21.02 -4.32 7.13
C PRO A 33 20.22 -5.63 7.13
N THR A 34 19.22 -5.67 7.99
CA THR A 34 18.16 -6.67 7.97
C THR A 34 17.38 -6.54 6.66
N THR A 35 17.83 -7.22 5.62
CA THR A 35 17.00 -7.50 4.45
C THR A 35 16.02 -8.58 4.86
N THR A 36 14.89 -8.18 5.42
CA THR A 36 13.72 -9.06 5.54
C THR A 36 13.08 -9.14 4.16
N GLU A 37 13.69 -9.92 3.28
CA GLU A 37 13.01 -10.45 2.10
C GLU A 37 11.99 -11.48 2.57
N ALA A 38 10.72 -11.06 2.53
CA ALA A 38 9.69 -11.72 1.73
C ALA A 38 9.65 -13.26 1.77
N GLU A 39 9.18 -13.86 2.87
CA GLU A 39 8.54 -15.19 2.85
C GLU A 39 7.57 -15.36 4.04
N GLU A 40 6.31 -14.90 3.95
CA GLU A 40 5.15 -15.51 4.65
C GLU A 40 3.89 -15.29 3.78
N MET A 41 3.49 -16.27 2.96
CA MET A 41 2.39 -17.23 3.20
C MET A 41 0.98 -16.63 3.07
N MET A 42 0.23 -17.18 2.09
CA MET A 42 -1.17 -16.89 1.76
C MET A 42 -2.12 -16.91 2.98
N GLU A 43 -2.47 -15.73 3.48
CA GLU A 43 -3.80 -15.35 3.96
C GLU A 43 -4.07 -13.96 3.39
N ALA A 44 -5.32 -13.55 3.16
CA ALA A 44 -5.58 -12.23 2.61
C ALA A 44 -4.85 -11.18 3.48
N GLY A 45 -3.91 -10.43 2.89
CA GLY A 45 -3.13 -9.48 3.67
C GLY A 45 -4.01 -8.36 4.25
N THR A 46 -3.49 -7.63 5.23
CA THR A 46 -4.08 -6.34 5.63
C THR A 46 -4.01 -5.34 4.47
N ILE A 47 -4.69 -4.21 4.58
CA ILE A 47 -4.67 -3.16 3.54
C ILE A 47 -3.22 -2.81 3.13
N VAL A 48 -2.30 -2.77 4.10
CA VAL A 48 -0.88 -2.47 3.92
C VAL A 48 -0.15 -3.56 3.13
N GLU A 49 -0.47 -4.83 3.40
CA GLU A 49 0.12 -5.97 2.70
C GLU A 49 -0.40 -6.07 1.27
N VAL A 50 -1.71 -5.92 1.05
CA VAL A 50 -2.31 -5.89 -0.29
C VAL A 50 -1.76 -4.74 -1.13
N ALA A 51 -1.58 -3.56 -0.52
CA ALA A 51 -0.94 -2.42 -1.17
C ALA A 51 0.53 -2.69 -1.53
N SER A 52 1.26 -3.37 -0.64
CA SER A 52 2.67 -3.72 -0.86
C SER A 52 2.84 -4.75 -1.98
N GLU A 53 1.96 -5.75 -2.03
CA GLU A 53 1.96 -6.77 -3.09
C GLU A 53 1.59 -6.20 -4.47
N ALA A 54 0.68 -5.23 -4.53
CA ALA A 54 0.27 -4.61 -5.78
C ALA A 54 1.37 -3.75 -6.43
N GLY A 55 2.42 -3.37 -5.67
CA GLY A 55 3.61 -2.67 -6.17
C GLY A 55 3.37 -1.28 -6.78
N SER A 56 2.11 -0.82 -6.81
CA SER A 56 1.65 0.43 -7.43
C SER A 56 1.19 1.47 -6.39
N PHE A 57 1.48 1.19 -5.11
CA PHE A 57 1.11 2.01 -3.95
C PHE A 57 2.32 2.28 -3.06
N ALA A 58 3.54 2.13 -3.58
CA ALA A 58 4.76 2.27 -2.78
C ALA A 58 4.89 3.68 -2.19
N THR A 59 4.48 4.71 -2.94
CA THR A 59 4.46 6.10 -2.46
C THR A 59 3.49 6.29 -1.29
N LEU A 60 2.33 5.65 -1.35
CA LEU A 60 1.32 5.70 -0.28
C LEU A 60 1.80 5.01 0.99
N LEU A 61 2.44 3.85 0.86
CA LEU A 61 3.03 3.11 1.99
C LEU A 61 4.10 3.93 2.70
N ALA A 62 5.05 4.48 1.94
CA ALA A 62 6.09 5.35 2.50
C ALA A 62 5.49 6.58 3.21
N ALA A 63 4.41 7.14 2.65
CA ALA A 63 3.68 8.24 3.28
C ALA A 63 2.98 7.81 4.58
N ALA A 64 2.31 6.66 4.58
CA ALA A 64 1.62 6.13 5.76
C ALA A 64 2.60 5.77 6.88
N GLU A 65 3.78 5.24 6.54
CA GLU A 65 4.88 4.99 7.46
C GLU A 65 5.41 6.29 8.06
N ALA A 66 5.67 7.31 7.23
CA ALA A 66 6.14 8.62 7.69
C ALA A 66 5.11 9.32 8.59
N ALA A 67 3.81 9.16 8.33
CA ALA A 67 2.72 9.68 9.14
C ALA A 67 2.42 8.84 10.40
N GLY A 68 3.03 7.66 10.56
CA GLY A 68 2.75 6.75 11.66
C GLY A 68 1.32 6.21 11.67
N LEU A 69 0.69 6.13 10.49
CA LEU A 69 -0.70 5.68 10.34
C LEU A 69 -0.81 4.18 10.05
N VAL A 70 0.31 3.48 9.80
CA VAL A 70 0.33 2.05 9.51
C VAL A 70 -0.39 1.22 10.58
N ASP A 71 -0.17 1.52 11.87
CA ASP A 71 -0.86 0.82 12.96
C ASP A 71 -2.37 1.11 12.99
N THR A 72 -2.78 2.31 12.56
CA THR A 72 -4.20 2.71 12.50
C THR A 72 -4.89 2.05 11.31
N LEU A 73 -4.21 2.00 10.16
CA LEU A 73 -4.65 1.30 8.95
C LEU A 73 -4.63 -0.22 9.10
N ASN A 74 -3.92 -0.77 10.08
CA ASN A 74 -3.97 -2.17 10.48
C ASN A 74 -4.98 -2.44 11.61
N GLY A 75 -5.66 -1.42 12.12
CA GLY A 75 -6.65 -1.57 13.18
C GLY A 75 -7.83 -2.48 12.79
N GLU A 76 -8.59 -2.94 13.79
CA GLU A 76 -9.82 -3.70 13.58
C GLU A 76 -10.87 -2.83 12.86
N GLY A 77 -11.01 -3.04 11.56
CA GLY A 77 -12.02 -2.43 10.69
C GLY A 77 -13.30 -3.25 10.61
N PRO A 78 -14.35 -2.67 9.98
CA PRO A 78 -14.23 -2.40 8.55
C PRO A 78 -13.81 -0.95 8.23
N PHE A 79 -12.74 -0.83 7.44
CA PHE A 79 -12.32 0.42 6.82
C PHE A 79 -12.52 0.37 5.31
N THR A 80 -12.79 1.52 4.71
CA THR A 80 -12.75 1.68 3.26
C THR A 80 -11.64 2.65 2.91
N VAL A 81 -10.64 2.19 2.16
CA VAL A 81 -9.47 3.01 1.81
C VAL A 81 -9.47 3.31 0.32
N PHE A 82 -9.45 4.59 -0.01
CA PHE A 82 -9.27 5.06 -1.37
C PHE A 82 -7.77 5.18 -1.63
N ALA A 83 -7.18 4.20 -2.32
CA ALA A 83 -5.76 4.15 -2.58
C ALA A 83 -5.44 4.74 -3.97
N PRO A 84 -4.85 5.94 -4.06
CA PRO A 84 -4.29 6.44 -5.30
C PRO A 84 -3.09 5.60 -5.76
N THR A 85 -3.03 5.29 -7.06
CA THR A 85 -1.87 4.62 -7.66
C THR A 85 -0.66 5.56 -7.75
N ASP A 86 0.53 5.02 -7.98
CA ASP A 86 1.71 5.84 -8.28
C ASP A 86 1.49 6.73 -9.52
N GLU A 87 0.66 6.31 -10.48
CA GLU A 87 0.24 7.16 -11.61
C GLU A 87 -0.60 8.35 -11.17
N ALA A 88 -1.46 8.18 -10.16
CA ALA A 88 -2.23 9.27 -9.56
C ALA A 88 -1.34 10.31 -8.88
N PHE A 89 -0.29 9.86 -8.19
CA PHE A 89 0.72 10.75 -7.62
C PHE A 89 1.54 11.44 -8.72
N ALA A 90 1.87 10.75 -9.80
CA ALA A 90 2.57 11.32 -10.95
C ALA A 90 1.71 12.31 -11.76
N ALA A 91 0.37 12.18 -11.69
CA ALA A 91 -0.57 13.10 -12.31
C ALA A 91 -0.70 14.43 -11.54
N LEU A 92 -0.24 14.49 -10.29
CA LEU A 92 -0.16 15.74 -9.55
C LEU A 92 0.91 16.66 -10.16
N PRO A 93 0.72 17.99 -10.10
CA PRO A 93 1.74 18.93 -10.54
C PRO A 93 3.03 18.74 -9.74
N GLU A 94 4.16 18.91 -10.44
CA GLU A 94 5.49 18.75 -9.84
C GLU A 94 5.65 19.68 -8.62
N GLY A 95 6.09 19.10 -7.50
CA GLY A 95 6.25 19.80 -6.21
C GLY A 95 5.08 19.67 -5.24
N THR A 96 3.90 19.17 -5.66
CA THR A 96 2.81 18.87 -4.71
C THR A 96 3.19 17.69 -3.81
N LEU A 97 3.68 16.59 -4.38
CA LEU A 97 4.12 15.45 -3.58
C LEU A 97 5.25 15.83 -2.60
N ASP A 98 6.25 16.59 -3.05
CA ASP A 98 7.33 17.09 -2.19
C ASP A 98 6.80 17.97 -1.05
N ALA A 99 5.81 18.83 -1.31
CA ALA A 99 5.16 19.63 -0.27
C ALA A 99 4.43 18.74 0.74
N LEU A 100 3.74 17.70 0.28
CA LEU A 100 3.06 16.73 1.15
C LEU A 100 4.05 15.92 1.99
N LEU A 101 5.20 15.53 1.41
CA LEU A 101 6.26 14.83 2.14
C LEU A 101 7.03 15.75 3.09
N ALA A 102 7.05 17.06 2.83
CA ALA A 102 7.66 18.04 3.72
C ALA A 102 6.80 18.36 4.95
N ASP A 103 5.47 18.17 4.86
CA ASP A 103 4.51 18.46 5.93
C ASP A 103 3.80 17.18 6.42
N PRO A 104 4.33 16.49 7.45
CA PRO A 104 3.77 15.24 7.95
C PRO A 104 2.36 15.38 8.54
N ASP A 105 2.01 16.56 9.07
CA ASP A 105 0.65 16.84 9.56
C ASP A 105 -0.35 16.87 8.39
N ALA A 106 -0.01 17.54 7.28
CA ALA A 106 -0.84 17.54 6.08
C ALA A 106 -0.96 16.15 5.47
N LEU A 107 0.15 15.40 5.43
CA LEU A 107 0.18 14.01 4.96
C LEU A 107 -0.78 13.12 5.76
N LYS A 108 -0.77 13.27 7.08
CA LYS A 108 -1.67 12.55 7.98
C LYS A 108 -3.13 12.91 7.71
N ASP A 109 -3.45 14.19 7.58
CA ASP A 109 -4.82 14.62 7.28
C ASP A 109 -5.30 14.10 5.92
N ILE A 110 -4.44 14.08 4.90
CA ILE A 110 -4.76 13.51 3.58
C ILE A 110 -4.99 12.01 3.67
N LEU A 111 -4.16 11.28 4.41
CA LEU A 111 -4.34 9.84 4.58
C LEU A 111 -5.64 9.54 5.33
N LEU A 112 -5.97 10.30 6.38
CA LEU A 112 -7.25 10.18 7.08
C LEU A 112 -8.44 10.56 6.19
N TYR A 113 -8.26 11.47 5.23
CA TYR A 113 -9.28 11.83 4.26
C TYR A 113 -9.51 10.70 3.23
N HIS A 114 -8.46 9.96 2.85
CA HIS A 114 -8.62 8.78 1.99
C HIS A 114 -9.21 7.57 2.72
N VAL A 115 -9.34 7.63 4.05
CA VAL A 115 -9.91 6.54 4.87
C VAL A 115 -11.32 6.91 5.29
N VAL A 116 -12.25 6.03 4.98
CA VAL A 116 -13.64 6.08 5.45
C VAL A 116 -13.83 5.01 6.52
N SER A 117 -14.42 5.42 7.65
CA SER A 117 -14.86 4.47 8.67
C SER A 117 -16.13 3.78 8.22
N GLY A 118 -16.11 2.46 8.14
CA GLY A 118 -17.21 1.64 7.67
C GLY A 118 -16.91 0.92 6.36
N GLU A 119 -17.68 -0.14 6.10
CA GLU A 119 -17.62 -0.88 4.85
C GLU A 119 -18.53 -0.19 3.83
N VAL A 120 -17.96 0.48 2.85
CA VAL A 120 -18.70 1.08 1.74
C VAL A 120 -18.31 0.34 0.47
N LYS A 121 -19.16 -0.61 0.06
CA LYS A 121 -18.98 -1.34 -1.20
C LYS A 121 -19.32 -0.46 -2.39
N ALA A 122 -18.83 -0.80 -3.58
CA ALA A 122 -19.15 -0.01 -4.78
C ALA A 122 -20.66 0.12 -5.02
N ALA A 123 -21.43 -0.93 -4.70
CA ALA A 123 -22.89 -0.93 -4.79
C ALA A 123 -23.55 0.10 -3.86
N ASP A 124 -22.94 0.40 -2.72
CA ASP A 124 -23.40 1.43 -1.80
C ASP A 124 -22.91 2.81 -2.27
N VAL A 125 -21.65 2.90 -2.73
CA VAL A 125 -21.06 4.13 -3.30
C VAL A 125 -21.93 4.70 -4.42
N VAL A 126 -22.48 3.86 -5.31
CA VAL A 126 -23.34 4.34 -6.41
C VAL A 126 -24.70 4.89 -5.97
N GLY A 127 -25.14 4.56 -4.75
CA GLY A 127 -26.36 5.09 -4.14
C GLY A 127 -26.11 6.26 -3.18
N LEU A 128 -24.85 6.55 -2.88
CA LEU A 128 -24.43 7.60 -1.95
C LEU A 128 -23.98 8.85 -2.72
N GLU A 129 -24.41 10.01 -2.26
CA GLU A 129 -23.97 11.31 -2.78
C GLU A 129 -22.69 11.79 -2.07
N SER A 130 -22.43 11.27 -0.87
CA SER A 130 -21.22 11.59 -0.10
C SER A 130 -20.85 10.48 0.88
N ALA A 131 -19.57 10.41 1.24
CA ALA A 131 -19.05 9.52 2.28
C ALA A 131 -18.25 10.30 3.32
N THR A 132 -18.57 10.11 4.59
CA THR A 132 -17.88 10.77 5.70
C THR A 132 -16.56 10.05 6.01
N THR A 133 -15.45 10.79 5.96
CA THR A 133 -14.11 10.26 6.20
C THR A 133 -13.75 10.24 7.69
N VAL A 134 -12.66 9.55 8.06
CA VAL A 134 -12.13 9.58 9.43
C VAL A 134 -11.67 10.98 9.82
N GLN A 135 -11.18 11.76 8.85
CA GLN A 135 -10.75 13.14 9.04
C GLN A 135 -11.92 14.07 9.41
N GLY A 136 -13.16 13.68 9.08
CA GLY A 136 -14.40 14.35 9.47
C GLY A 136 -15.03 15.19 8.35
N GLU A 137 -14.33 15.37 7.25
CA GLU A 137 -14.89 15.95 6.02
C GLU A 137 -15.57 14.88 5.16
N ASP A 138 -16.59 15.28 4.42
CA ASP A 138 -17.30 14.42 3.47
C ASP A 138 -16.62 14.44 2.10
N ILE A 139 -16.46 13.28 1.49
CA ILE A 139 -16.09 13.14 0.07
C ILE A 139 -17.37 13.17 -0.74
N ALA A 140 -17.44 14.08 -1.72
CA ALA A 140 -18.55 14.10 -2.67
C ALA A 140 -18.39 12.95 -3.67
N ILE A 141 -19.37 12.07 -3.76
CA ILE A 141 -19.40 10.95 -4.68
C ILE A 141 -20.38 11.29 -5.81
N SER A 142 -19.92 11.17 -7.04
CA SER A 142 -20.72 11.37 -8.24
C SER A 142 -20.59 10.16 -9.14
N VAL A 143 -21.71 9.64 -9.62
CA VAL A 143 -21.72 8.48 -10.52
C VAL A 143 -22.32 8.88 -11.85
N ASP A 144 -21.50 8.81 -12.89
CA ASP A 144 -21.91 9.12 -14.26
C ASP A 144 -21.62 7.94 -15.17
N GLY A 145 -22.66 7.38 -15.80
CA GLY A 145 -22.51 6.29 -16.77
C GLY A 145 -21.90 4.98 -16.26
N GLY A 146 -21.82 4.79 -14.93
CA GLY A 146 -21.15 3.65 -14.29
C GLY A 146 -19.71 3.93 -13.84
N THR A 147 -19.22 5.14 -14.06
CA THR A 147 -17.94 5.64 -13.52
C THR A 147 -18.21 6.39 -12.23
N VAL A 148 -17.48 6.05 -11.17
CA VAL A 148 -17.54 6.76 -9.89
C VAL A 148 -16.44 7.82 -9.85
N THR A 149 -16.81 9.05 -9.54
CA THR A 149 -15.91 10.20 -9.39
C THR A 149 -16.04 10.78 -7.98
N LEU A 150 -14.92 11.02 -7.33
CA LEU A 150 -14.79 11.57 -5.99
C LEU A 150 -14.29 13.02 -6.08
N ASN A 151 -14.97 13.95 -5.39
CA ASN A 151 -14.73 15.40 -5.43
C ASN A 151 -14.61 16.02 -6.83
N GLY A 152 -15.13 15.34 -7.86
CA GLY A 152 -15.08 15.80 -9.26
C GLY A 152 -13.70 15.70 -9.93
N SER A 153 -12.67 15.20 -9.24
CA SER A 153 -11.29 15.15 -9.73
C SER A 153 -10.65 13.75 -9.70
N ALA A 154 -11.08 12.87 -8.78
CA ALA A 154 -10.56 11.51 -8.70
C ALA A 154 -11.57 10.50 -9.22
N THR A 155 -11.16 9.66 -10.17
CA THR A 155 -12.00 8.60 -10.72
C THR A 155 -11.61 7.26 -10.11
N VAL A 156 -12.62 6.48 -9.72
CA VAL A 156 -12.38 5.14 -9.20
C VAL A 156 -12.16 4.18 -10.37
N VAL A 157 -10.95 3.62 -10.44
CA VAL A 157 -10.51 2.71 -11.52
C VAL A 157 -10.84 1.26 -11.18
N THR A 158 -10.70 0.89 -9.91
CA THR A 158 -10.98 -0.47 -9.44
C THR A 158 -11.64 -0.40 -8.07
N THR A 159 -12.74 -1.11 -7.91
CA THR A 159 -13.49 -1.17 -6.64
C THR A 159 -13.52 -2.59 -6.07
N ASP A 160 -13.95 -2.69 -4.81
CA ASP A 160 -14.25 -3.96 -4.14
C ASP A 160 -13.04 -4.90 -4.00
N ILE A 161 -11.84 -4.33 -3.84
CA ILE A 161 -10.66 -5.13 -3.48
C ILE A 161 -10.79 -5.49 -2.00
N ALA A 162 -11.02 -6.75 -1.71
CA ALA A 162 -11.14 -7.25 -0.35
C ALA A 162 -9.76 -7.25 0.33
N ALA A 163 -9.70 -6.63 1.50
CA ALA A 163 -8.57 -6.70 2.43
C ALA A 163 -9.04 -7.27 3.77
N SER A 164 -8.12 -7.81 4.57
CA SER A 164 -8.50 -8.47 5.84
C SER A 164 -9.22 -7.57 6.85
N ASN A 165 -9.03 -6.26 6.75
CA ASN A 165 -9.61 -5.28 7.65
C ASN A 165 -10.51 -4.25 6.93
N GLY A 166 -10.91 -4.53 5.69
CA GLY A 166 -11.69 -3.57 4.92
C GLY A 166 -11.81 -3.81 3.41
N VAL A 167 -12.13 -2.73 2.71
CA VAL A 167 -12.24 -2.68 1.24
C VAL A 167 -11.30 -1.59 0.72
N ILE A 168 -10.56 -1.89 -0.34
CA ILE A 168 -9.72 -0.92 -1.05
C ILE A 168 -10.41 -0.55 -2.36
N HIS A 169 -10.47 0.75 -2.62
CA HIS A 169 -10.89 1.31 -3.91
C HIS A 169 -9.71 2.06 -4.52
N VAL A 170 -9.31 1.65 -5.70
CA VAL A 170 -8.19 2.24 -6.45
C VAL A 170 -8.70 3.45 -7.22
N ILE A 171 -8.02 4.57 -7.06
CA ILE A 171 -8.35 5.83 -7.73
C ILE A 171 -7.19 6.32 -8.60
N ASP A 172 -7.50 7.05 -9.67
CA ASP A 172 -6.50 7.61 -10.58
C ASP A 172 -6.02 9.03 -10.21
N ALA A 173 -6.58 9.66 -9.18
CA ALA A 173 -6.11 10.95 -8.69
C ALA A 173 -6.12 11.01 -7.16
N VAL A 174 -5.19 11.76 -6.57
CA VAL A 174 -5.11 11.99 -5.13
C VAL A 174 -6.17 13.02 -4.71
N ILE A 175 -6.94 12.72 -3.67
CA ILE A 175 -7.96 13.63 -3.13
C ILE A 175 -7.35 14.49 -2.03
N LEU A 176 -7.23 15.79 -2.29
CA LEU A 176 -6.73 16.74 -1.30
C LEU A 176 -7.92 17.36 -0.55
N PRO A 177 -7.87 17.45 0.80
CA PRO A 177 -8.89 18.16 1.54
C PRO A 177 -8.80 19.67 1.24
N PRO A 178 -9.92 20.41 1.28
CA PRO A 178 -9.97 21.84 0.95
C PRO A 178 -9.18 22.74 1.94
N SER A 179 -8.66 22.18 3.03
CA SER A 179 -7.88 22.89 4.06
C SER A 179 -6.35 22.80 3.88
N SER A 180 -5.86 22.20 2.78
CA SER A 180 -4.42 22.04 2.47
C SER A 180 -3.85 23.14 1.58
#